data_AF-A0A8D4VNN3-F1
#
_entry.id   AF-A0A8D4VNN3-F1
#
_cell.length_a   1.000
_cell.length_b   1.000
_cell.length_c   1.000
_cell.angle_alpha   90.00
_cell.angle_beta   90.00
_cell.angle_gamma   90.00
#
_symmetry.space_group_name_H-M   'P 1'
#
loop_
_entity.id
_entity.type
_entity.pdbx_description
1 polymer ?
#
loop_
_entity_poly.entity_id
_entity_poly.type
_entity_poly.pdbx_seq_one_letter_code
_entity_poly.pdbx_strand_id
1 'polypeptide(L)'
;MKYVPPVGATDPNAGYVTGDPATDTEGSPVAAEAIEHPMREIVNAIIALGGTPDQNDLTQLGTLLLAKFSTGVLPLAALPYPTIATADNRLAVTAAAVAGSGGTVSIGAGTRLSLAEEITAGINGRMREWVTPAFTSAALAVSSTYYLRAQITAGVLSLYVTKGADSDALVLPAGLRGTPNASAGGGFDSTALDLLIARVVTGGAGTAPTITTLANSWRLTAQFIGGFDSTANSNGWYPHTLNWARTPKTRGLSSVGDMSSLGFTTDMLQTIGTTRYLVSVYSAGYDSSGYNCYFKPAYVAELAA
;
A
#
# COMPACT_ATOMS: atom_id res chain seq x y z
N MET A 1 19.87 22.58 19.14
CA MET A 1 20.88 23.34 19.90
C MET A 1 22.09 23.79 19.06
N LYS A 2 22.61 25.00 19.32
CA LYS A 2 23.95 25.43 18.88
C LYS A 2 25.01 24.93 19.88
N TYR A 3 26.17 24.49 19.40
CA TYR A 3 27.28 24.09 20.28
C TYR A 3 27.78 25.26 21.14
N VAL A 4 28.08 24.99 22.40
CA VAL A 4 28.64 25.96 23.36
C VAL A 4 30.04 25.45 23.76
N PRO A 5 31.14 26.10 23.32
CA PRO A 5 32.50 25.66 23.62
C PRO A 5 32.88 25.89 25.10
N PRO A 6 33.98 25.27 25.58
CA PRO A 6 34.54 25.55 26.89
C PRO A 6 34.75 27.04 27.15
N VAL A 7 34.59 27.46 28.41
CA VAL A 7 34.83 28.85 28.80
C VAL A 7 36.29 29.23 28.52
N GLY A 8 36.49 30.36 27.84
CA GLY A 8 37.82 30.87 27.49
C GLY A 8 38.46 30.23 26.25
N ALA A 9 37.79 29.28 25.58
CA ALA A 9 38.25 28.76 24.31
C ALA A 9 38.19 29.82 23.20
N THR A 10 39.27 29.98 22.45
CA THR A 10 39.35 30.89 21.29
C THR A 10 38.81 30.23 20.01
N ASP A 11 38.89 28.91 19.92
CA ASP A 11 38.25 28.13 18.85
C ASP A 11 36.78 27.85 19.20
N PRO A 12 35.81 28.33 18.39
CA PRO A 12 34.38 28.08 18.59
C PRO A 12 33.97 26.59 18.58
N ASN A 13 34.82 25.71 18.05
CA ASN A 13 34.59 24.27 17.99
C ASN A 13 35.51 23.47 18.93
N ALA A 14 36.19 24.14 19.85
CA ALA A 14 37.04 23.47 20.85
C ALA A 14 36.24 22.42 21.61
N GLY A 15 36.79 21.21 21.72
CA GLY A 15 36.20 20.13 22.50
C GLY A 15 36.41 20.33 24.00
N TYR A 16 35.51 19.75 24.81
CA TYR A 16 35.70 19.65 26.26
C TYR A 16 36.75 18.59 26.59
N VAL A 17 37.74 18.98 27.41
CA VAL A 17 38.75 18.08 27.96
C VAL A 17 38.31 17.63 29.35
N THR A 18 38.37 16.32 29.60
CA THR A 18 38.14 15.77 30.94
C THR A 18 39.41 15.94 31.75
N GLY A 19 39.28 16.45 32.98
CA GLY A 19 40.42 16.57 33.88
C GLY A 19 40.95 15.20 34.31
N ASP A 20 42.26 15.00 34.25
CA ASP A 20 42.94 13.79 34.69
C ASP A 20 44.03 14.17 35.72
N PRO A 21 43.81 13.87 37.02
CA PRO A 21 44.79 14.13 38.06
C PRO A 21 46.08 13.33 37.92
N ALA A 22 46.08 12.17 37.24
CA ALA A 22 47.26 11.33 37.07
C ALA A 22 48.26 11.94 36.07
N THR A 23 47.76 12.74 35.13
CA THR A 23 48.56 13.45 34.12
C THR A 23 48.61 14.96 34.36
N ASP A 24 48.17 15.42 35.55
CA ASP A 24 48.07 16.84 35.92
C ASP A 24 47.35 17.69 34.85
N THR A 25 46.34 17.09 34.20
CA THR A 25 45.57 17.74 33.14
C THR A 25 44.31 18.35 33.73
N GLU A 26 44.21 19.68 33.69
CA GLU A 26 43.03 20.40 34.14
C GLU A 26 41.85 20.18 33.17
N GLY A 27 40.65 19.99 33.72
CA GLY A 27 39.43 19.84 32.94
C GLY A 27 38.95 21.16 32.35
N SER A 28 38.23 21.09 31.23
CA SER A 28 37.63 22.26 30.61
C SER A 28 36.53 22.88 31.49
N PRO A 29 36.53 24.20 31.74
CA PRO A 29 35.43 24.87 32.42
C PRO A 29 34.17 24.88 31.54
N VAL A 30 33.04 24.49 32.13
CA VAL A 30 31.75 24.34 31.44
C VAL A 30 30.90 25.60 31.58
N ALA A 31 30.49 26.18 30.45
CA ALA A 31 29.55 27.30 30.44
C ALA A 31 28.16 26.82 30.90
N ALA A 32 27.44 27.64 31.68
CA ALA A 32 26.13 27.26 32.21
C ALA A 32 25.13 26.93 31.08
N GLU A 33 25.21 27.67 29.98
CA GLU A 33 24.41 27.50 28.78
C GLU A 33 24.60 26.11 28.15
N ALA A 34 25.78 25.50 28.28
CA ALA A 34 26.06 24.17 27.75
C ALA A 34 25.25 23.08 28.46
N ILE A 35 24.82 23.32 29.70
CA ILE A 35 23.99 22.41 30.51
C ILE A 35 22.52 22.82 30.46
N GLU A 36 22.23 24.11 30.63
CA GLU A 36 20.86 24.61 30.74
C GLU A 36 20.09 24.50 29.41
N HIS A 37 20.74 24.80 28.28
CA HIS A 37 20.08 24.72 26.98
C HIS A 37 19.54 23.31 26.65
N PRO A 38 20.31 22.20 26.77
CA PRO A 38 19.76 20.86 26.56
C PRO A 38 18.60 20.54 27.48
N MET A 39 18.71 20.90 28.76
CA MET A 39 17.65 20.65 29.74
C MET A 39 16.36 21.38 29.35
N ARG A 40 16.43 22.65 28.96
CA ARG A 40 15.25 23.42 28.52
C ARG A 40 14.70 22.91 27.18
N GLU A 41 15.54 22.49 26.23
CA GLU A 41 15.08 21.84 25.00
C GLU A 41 14.27 20.57 25.32
N ILE A 42 14.75 19.73 26.24
CA ILE A 42 14.06 18.51 26.67
C ILE A 42 12.73 18.81 27.38
N VAL A 43 12.73 19.76 28.32
CA VAL A 43 11.50 20.20 29.02
C VAL A 43 10.47 20.72 28.03
N ASN A 44 10.88 21.57 27.08
CA ASN A 44 9.99 22.09 26.04
C ASN A 44 9.47 20.99 25.12
N ALA A 45 10.30 19.99 24.79
CA ALA A 45 9.87 18.83 24.00
C ALA A 45 8.79 18.02 24.73
N ILE A 46 8.98 17.74 26.03
CA ILE A 46 7.98 17.04 26.86
C ILE A 46 6.64 17.79 26.85
N ILE A 47 6.67 19.11 27.07
CA ILE A 47 5.46 19.96 27.05
C ILE A 47 4.79 19.96 25.67
N ALA A 48 5.57 20.11 24.59
CA ALA A 48 5.04 20.10 23.23
C ALA A 48 4.40 18.76 22.85
N LEU A 49 4.89 17.65 23.41
CA LEU A 49 4.29 16.33 23.26
C LEU A 49 3.03 16.13 24.14
N GLY A 50 2.69 17.11 24.99
CA GLY A 50 1.53 17.11 25.89
C GLY A 50 1.79 16.43 27.23
N GLY A 51 3.05 16.22 27.62
CA GLY A 51 3.43 15.68 28.92
C GLY A 51 3.68 16.76 29.97
N THR A 52 3.77 16.34 31.23
CA THR A 52 4.19 17.18 32.36
C THR A 52 5.58 16.77 32.79
N PRO A 53 6.59 17.66 32.77
CA PRO A 53 7.94 17.35 33.21
C PRO A 53 7.99 16.86 34.67
N ASP A 54 8.56 15.67 34.89
CA ASP A 54 8.78 15.11 36.22
C ASP A 54 10.25 14.72 36.41
N GLN A 55 10.92 15.30 37.41
CA GLN A 55 12.31 14.99 37.73
C GLN A 55 12.53 13.52 38.18
N ASN A 56 11.47 12.84 38.64
CA ASN A 56 11.54 11.46 39.10
C ASN A 56 11.37 10.43 37.96
N ASP A 57 10.98 10.88 36.76
CA ASP A 57 10.80 10.01 35.60
C ASP A 57 11.81 10.37 34.49
N LEU A 58 12.92 9.63 34.44
CA LEU A 58 13.93 9.80 33.38
C LEU A 58 13.52 9.13 32.05
N THR A 59 12.35 8.49 31.98
CA THR A 59 11.83 7.80 30.78
C THR A 59 10.77 8.60 30.01
N GLN A 60 10.23 9.65 30.62
CA GLN A 60 9.10 10.44 30.11
C GLN A 60 9.24 10.90 28.65
N LEU A 61 10.42 11.40 28.24
CA LEU A 61 10.65 11.90 26.88
C LEU A 61 10.54 10.74 25.87
N GLY A 62 11.18 9.61 26.17
CA GLY A 62 11.16 8.43 25.32
C GLY A 62 9.75 7.86 25.18
N THR A 63 9.02 7.75 26.30
CA THR A 63 7.63 7.26 26.32
C THR A 63 6.69 8.16 25.51
N LEU A 64 6.81 9.48 25.63
CA LEU A 64 5.98 10.44 24.88
C LEU A 64 6.29 10.43 23.37
N LEU A 65 7.58 10.38 22.99
CA LEU A 65 7.97 10.26 21.59
C LEU A 65 7.44 8.96 21.00
N LEU A 66 7.60 7.83 21.71
CA LEU A 66 7.06 6.56 21.27
C LEU A 66 5.54 6.66 21.10
N ALA A 67 4.82 7.22 22.07
CA ALA A 67 3.36 7.38 21.99
C ALA A 67 2.90 8.22 20.78
N LYS A 68 3.60 9.30 20.43
CA LYS A 68 3.24 10.14 19.28
C LYS A 68 3.53 9.44 17.95
N PHE A 69 4.68 8.80 17.82
CA PHE A 69 5.05 8.09 16.60
C PHE A 69 4.37 6.73 16.44
N SER A 70 3.93 6.11 17.54
CA SER A 70 3.31 4.77 17.53
C SER A 70 1.83 4.79 17.16
N THR A 71 1.17 5.96 17.08
CA THR A 71 -0.27 5.96 16.78
C THR A 71 -0.55 5.33 15.42
N GLY A 72 0.33 5.53 14.43
CA GLY A 72 0.17 4.98 13.08
C GLY A 72 -1.17 5.37 12.43
N VAL A 73 -1.83 6.39 12.99
CA VAL A 73 -3.14 6.86 12.57
C VAL A 73 -2.95 7.85 11.45
N LEU A 74 -3.54 7.56 10.29
CA LEU A 74 -3.51 8.39 9.11
C LEU A 74 -4.94 8.71 8.69
N PRO A 75 -5.17 9.86 8.03
CA PRO A 75 -6.42 10.09 7.30
C PRO A 75 -6.71 8.93 6.36
N LEU A 76 -7.99 8.56 6.18
CA LEU A 76 -8.35 7.37 5.40
C LEU A 76 -7.77 7.39 3.97
N ALA A 77 -7.70 8.56 3.34
CA ALA A 77 -7.14 8.74 2.00
C ALA A 77 -5.61 8.55 1.92
N ALA A 78 -4.90 8.65 3.04
CA ALA A 78 -3.45 8.47 3.11
C ALA A 78 -3.05 7.04 3.50
N LEU A 79 -4.02 6.17 3.79
CA LEU A 79 -3.75 4.79 4.16
C LEU A 79 -3.34 3.96 2.93
N PRO A 80 -2.32 3.11 3.04
CA PRO A 80 -1.99 2.12 2.00
C PRO A 80 -3.15 1.16 1.73
N TYR A 81 -3.19 0.63 0.50
CA TYR A 81 -4.11 -0.44 0.16
C TYR A 81 -3.74 -1.76 0.87
N PRO A 82 -4.73 -2.66 1.05
CA PRO A 82 -4.51 -3.91 1.76
C PRO A 82 -3.54 -4.82 1.00
N THR A 83 -2.82 -5.66 1.74
CA THR A 83 -1.86 -6.62 1.17
C THR A 83 -2.11 -8.03 1.73
N ILE A 84 -2.07 -9.04 0.87
CA ILE A 84 -2.13 -10.45 1.27
C ILE A 84 -0.70 -11.01 1.26
N ALA A 85 -0.24 -11.56 2.39
CA ALA A 85 1.14 -12.01 2.57
C ALA A 85 1.36 -13.43 2.03
N THR A 86 1.10 -13.62 0.74
CA THR A 86 1.40 -14.84 -0.03
C THR A 86 2.32 -14.49 -1.20
N ALA A 87 2.98 -15.49 -1.78
CA ALA A 87 3.95 -15.25 -2.87
C ALA A 87 3.33 -14.55 -4.09
N ASP A 88 2.05 -14.79 -4.37
CA ASP A 88 1.29 -14.22 -5.48
C ASP A 88 0.33 -13.10 -5.06
N ASN A 89 0.35 -12.72 -3.77
CA ASN A 89 -0.55 -11.74 -3.15
C ASN A 89 -2.04 -12.09 -3.26
N ARG A 90 -2.38 -13.38 -3.34
CA ARG A 90 -3.75 -13.88 -3.40
C ARG A 90 -4.07 -14.76 -2.20
N LEU A 91 -5.33 -14.77 -1.82
CA LEU A 91 -5.85 -15.68 -0.81
C LEU A 91 -6.44 -16.90 -1.53
N ALA A 92 -6.11 -18.09 -1.04
CA ALA A 92 -6.69 -19.33 -1.56
C ALA A 92 -8.18 -19.39 -1.20
N VAL A 93 -9.02 -19.58 -2.22
CA VAL A 93 -10.47 -19.70 -2.07
C VAL A 93 -10.91 -21.00 -2.74
N THR A 94 -11.72 -21.78 -2.02
CA THR A 94 -12.28 -23.04 -2.51
C THR A 94 -13.79 -22.90 -2.73
N ALA A 95 -14.31 -23.54 -3.77
CA ALA A 95 -15.74 -23.58 -4.09
C ALA A 95 -16.28 -24.99 -3.83
N ALA A 96 -17.49 -25.08 -3.32
CA ALA A 96 -18.20 -26.35 -3.16
C ALA A 96 -19.61 -26.25 -3.74
N ALA A 97 -20.01 -27.29 -4.46
CA ALA A 97 -21.38 -27.47 -4.92
C ALA A 97 -22.31 -27.74 -3.72
N VAL A 98 -23.49 -27.12 -3.71
CA VAL A 98 -24.51 -27.36 -2.69
C VAL A 98 -25.85 -27.53 -3.40
N ALA A 99 -26.50 -28.67 -3.14
CA ALA A 99 -27.79 -29.01 -3.75
C ALA A 99 -28.82 -27.89 -3.54
N GLY A 100 -29.56 -27.55 -4.59
CA GLY A 100 -30.59 -26.51 -4.54
C GLY A 100 -30.08 -25.07 -4.51
N SER A 101 -28.77 -24.83 -4.59
CA SER A 101 -28.19 -23.48 -4.56
C SER A 101 -27.05 -23.30 -5.56
N GLY A 102 -26.54 -22.07 -5.68
CA GLY A 102 -25.36 -21.75 -6.48
C GLY A 102 -24.03 -22.20 -5.87
N GLY A 103 -24.06 -22.91 -4.73
CA GLY A 103 -22.91 -23.43 -4.00
C GLY A 103 -22.41 -22.50 -2.88
N THR A 104 -21.21 -22.77 -2.38
CA THR A 104 -20.54 -21.99 -1.31
C THR A 104 -19.09 -21.72 -1.65
N VAL A 105 -18.50 -20.72 -0.99
CA VAL A 105 -17.07 -20.43 -1.05
C VAL A 105 -16.46 -20.46 0.34
N SER A 106 -15.22 -20.98 0.44
CA SER A 106 -14.51 -21.12 1.71
C SER A 106 -13.06 -20.68 1.63
N ILE A 107 -12.55 -20.17 2.75
CA ILE A 107 -11.16 -19.77 2.98
C ILE A 107 -10.64 -20.50 4.22
N GLY A 108 -9.40 -20.99 4.13
CA GLY A 108 -8.69 -21.56 5.27
C GLY A 108 -8.16 -20.50 6.24
N ALA A 109 -8.02 -20.89 7.51
CA ALA A 109 -7.36 -20.04 8.50
C ALA A 109 -5.84 -19.95 8.26
N GLY A 110 -5.20 -18.90 8.78
CA GLY A 110 -3.75 -18.84 8.92
C GLY A 110 -2.99 -17.97 7.91
N THR A 111 -3.67 -17.41 6.91
CA THR A 111 -3.02 -16.48 5.98
C THR A 111 -2.91 -15.10 6.61
N ARG A 112 -1.72 -14.50 6.60
CA ARG A 112 -1.51 -13.12 7.09
C ARG A 112 -1.96 -12.11 6.03
N LEU A 113 -2.65 -11.06 6.46
CA LEU A 113 -3.02 -9.93 5.62
C LEU A 113 -2.81 -8.62 6.38
N SER A 114 -2.57 -7.54 5.66
CA SER A 114 -2.55 -6.19 6.20
C SER A 114 -3.74 -5.41 5.69
N LEU A 115 -4.52 -4.83 6.61
CA LEU A 115 -5.74 -4.07 6.34
C LEU A 115 -5.89 -2.99 7.41
N ALA A 116 -6.43 -1.83 7.05
CA ALA A 116 -6.62 -0.77 8.03
C ALA A 116 -7.81 -1.05 8.95
N GLU A 117 -7.57 -0.82 10.23
CA GLU A 117 -8.60 -0.65 11.23
C GLU A 117 -8.93 0.83 11.32
N GLU A 118 -10.22 1.13 11.35
CA GLU A 118 -10.70 2.50 11.52
C GLU A 118 -10.69 2.87 12.99
N ILE A 119 -10.16 4.04 13.30
CA ILE A 119 -10.04 4.53 14.68
C ILE A 119 -11.18 5.50 14.97
N THR A 120 -11.40 6.44 14.06
CA THR A 120 -12.57 7.31 14.06
C THR A 120 -13.31 7.12 12.75
N ALA A 121 -14.58 6.70 12.84
CA ALA A 121 -15.44 6.41 11.71
C ALA A 121 -15.44 7.56 10.68
N GLY A 122 -15.13 7.24 9.42
CA GLY A 122 -15.08 8.15 8.29
C GLY A 122 -13.91 9.13 8.28
N ILE A 123 -13.04 9.15 9.30
CA ILE A 123 -12.01 10.19 9.45
C ILE A 123 -10.61 9.61 9.30
N ASN A 124 -10.25 8.63 10.12
CA ASN A 124 -8.89 8.12 10.18
C ASN A 124 -8.84 6.65 10.56
N GLY A 125 -7.71 6.03 10.25
CA GLY A 125 -7.46 4.63 10.55
C GLY A 125 -5.99 4.35 10.69
N ARG A 126 -5.65 3.09 10.99
CA ARG A 126 -4.28 2.61 11.13
C ARG A 126 -4.14 1.27 10.44
N MET A 127 -3.05 1.07 9.71
CA MET A 127 -2.74 -0.25 9.15
C MET A 127 -2.42 -1.23 10.27
N ARG A 128 -3.04 -2.41 10.23
CA ARG A 128 -2.70 -3.53 11.11
C ARG A 128 -2.51 -4.79 10.31
N GLU A 129 -1.90 -5.76 10.96
CA GLU A 129 -1.76 -7.10 10.44
C GLU A 129 -2.76 -8.03 11.14
N TRP A 130 -3.34 -8.93 10.37
CA TRP A 130 -4.37 -9.87 10.79
C TRP A 130 -4.09 -11.25 10.21
N VAL A 131 -4.60 -12.28 10.89
CA VAL A 131 -4.58 -13.65 10.40
C VAL A 131 -5.99 -14.03 10.00
N THR A 132 -6.18 -14.60 8.80
CA THR A 132 -7.49 -15.04 8.35
C THR A 132 -8.06 -16.09 9.30
N PRO A 133 -9.31 -15.93 9.78
CA PRO A 133 -10.06 -17.05 10.33
C PRO A 133 -10.50 -17.99 9.21
N ALA A 134 -10.87 -19.23 9.57
CA ALA A 134 -11.60 -20.09 8.65
C ALA A 134 -12.96 -19.47 8.37
N PHE A 135 -13.38 -19.49 7.10
CA PHE A 135 -14.64 -18.90 6.67
C PHE A 135 -15.29 -19.80 5.62
N THR A 136 -16.61 -19.94 5.71
CA THR A 136 -17.46 -20.54 4.69
C THR A 136 -18.69 -19.65 4.54
N SER A 137 -19.03 -19.28 3.30
CA SER A 137 -20.22 -18.47 3.02
C SER A 137 -21.50 -19.25 3.28
N ALA A 138 -22.61 -18.54 3.47
CA ALA A 138 -23.93 -19.13 3.28
C ALA A 138 -24.09 -19.66 1.83
N ALA A 139 -25.11 -20.50 1.62
CA ALA A 139 -25.47 -20.98 0.29
C ALA A 139 -25.84 -19.79 -0.62
N LEU A 140 -25.13 -19.66 -1.73
CA LEU A 140 -25.27 -18.54 -2.65
C LEU A 140 -26.47 -18.76 -3.57
N ALA A 141 -27.12 -17.68 -4.00
CA ALA A 141 -28.17 -17.78 -5.01
C ALA A 141 -27.57 -18.25 -6.34
N VAL A 142 -28.35 -18.98 -7.13
CA VAL A 142 -27.97 -19.40 -8.50
C VAL A 142 -27.84 -18.20 -9.44
N SER A 143 -27.10 -18.37 -10.53
CA SER A 143 -26.99 -17.40 -11.63
C SER A 143 -26.70 -15.97 -11.19
N SER A 144 -25.84 -15.81 -10.18
CA SER A 144 -25.55 -14.55 -9.50
C SER A 144 -24.04 -14.32 -9.38
N THR A 145 -23.65 -13.05 -9.39
CA THR A 145 -22.27 -12.62 -9.12
C THR A 145 -22.15 -12.08 -7.70
N TYR A 146 -21.16 -12.59 -6.97
CA TYR A 146 -20.80 -12.18 -5.62
C TYR A 146 -19.34 -11.76 -5.56
N TYR A 147 -19.02 -10.97 -4.55
CA TYR A 147 -17.66 -10.56 -4.25
C TYR A 147 -17.34 -11.00 -2.82
N LEU A 148 -16.29 -11.79 -2.68
CA LEU A 148 -15.75 -12.23 -1.40
C LEU A 148 -14.80 -11.16 -0.89
N ARG A 149 -15.04 -10.69 0.33
CA ARG A 149 -14.40 -9.51 0.90
C ARG A 149 -13.99 -9.74 2.35
N ALA A 150 -13.11 -8.88 2.84
CA ALA A 150 -12.73 -8.86 4.25
C ALA A 150 -12.64 -7.43 4.78
N GLN A 151 -13.12 -7.22 6.00
CA GLN A 151 -13.07 -5.93 6.67
C GLN A 151 -12.79 -6.09 8.17
N ILE A 152 -12.32 -5.02 8.80
CA ILE A 152 -12.20 -4.96 10.27
C ILE A 152 -13.43 -4.27 10.85
N THR A 153 -14.16 -4.97 11.70
CA THR A 153 -15.30 -4.41 12.43
C THR A 153 -15.09 -4.66 13.91
N ALA A 154 -15.13 -3.59 14.71
CA ALA A 154 -14.91 -3.66 16.16
C ALA A 154 -13.63 -4.44 16.56
N GLY A 155 -12.53 -4.22 15.83
CA GLY A 155 -11.24 -4.88 16.09
C GLY A 155 -11.17 -6.35 15.68
N VAL A 156 -12.12 -6.85 14.89
CA VAL A 156 -12.14 -8.25 14.43
C VAL A 156 -12.13 -8.30 12.90
N LEU A 157 -11.23 -9.10 12.34
CA LEU A 157 -11.22 -9.43 10.91
C LEU A 157 -12.43 -10.31 10.57
N SER A 158 -13.33 -9.78 9.74
CA SER A 158 -14.54 -10.45 9.28
C SER A 158 -14.47 -10.67 7.77
N LEU A 159 -14.71 -11.91 7.33
CA LEU A 159 -14.90 -12.25 5.92
C LEU A 159 -16.39 -12.35 5.61
N TYR A 160 -16.77 -11.92 4.40
CA TYR A 160 -18.16 -11.93 3.96
C TYR A 160 -18.26 -11.94 2.44
N VAL A 161 -19.46 -12.25 1.95
CA VAL A 161 -19.81 -12.14 0.54
C VAL A 161 -20.83 -11.02 0.36
N THR A 162 -20.77 -10.31 -0.76
CA THR A 162 -21.78 -9.30 -1.13
C THR A 162 -22.13 -9.48 -2.59
N LYS A 163 -23.42 -9.47 -2.93
CA LYS A 163 -23.88 -9.58 -4.32
C LYS A 163 -23.63 -8.26 -5.06
N GLY A 164 -23.27 -8.32 -6.34
CA GLY A 164 -23.04 -7.11 -7.13
C GLY A 164 -22.74 -7.40 -8.59
N ALA A 165 -22.43 -6.36 -9.35
CA ALA A 165 -22.00 -6.43 -10.74
C ALA A 165 -20.62 -5.78 -10.93
N ASP A 166 -19.90 -6.16 -11.98
CA ASP A 166 -18.58 -5.57 -12.30
C ASP A 166 -18.69 -4.08 -12.65
N SER A 167 -19.89 -3.62 -13.02
CA SER A 167 -20.22 -2.21 -13.25
C SER A 167 -20.49 -1.42 -11.96
N ASP A 168 -20.59 -2.07 -10.80
CA ASP A 168 -20.71 -1.37 -9.50
C ASP A 168 -19.39 -0.66 -9.13
N ALA A 169 -18.36 -0.78 -9.98
CA ALA A 169 -16.96 -0.51 -9.68
C ALA A 169 -16.54 0.95 -9.48
N LEU A 170 -17.45 1.92 -9.41
CA LEU A 170 -17.10 3.35 -9.34
C LEU A 170 -17.83 4.13 -8.24
N VAL A 171 -18.83 3.53 -7.60
CA VAL A 171 -19.52 4.16 -6.46
C VAL A 171 -18.92 3.59 -5.17
N LEU A 172 -17.90 4.28 -4.65
CA LEU A 172 -17.38 3.98 -3.32
C LEU A 172 -18.52 4.03 -2.29
N PRO A 173 -18.71 3.00 -1.45
CA PRO A 173 -19.72 3.04 -0.41
C PRO A 173 -19.53 4.26 0.50
N ALA A 174 -20.60 4.81 1.06
CA ALA A 174 -20.58 5.99 1.92
C ALA A 174 -19.70 5.85 3.20
N GLY A 175 -19.20 4.65 3.50
CA GLY A 175 -18.24 4.38 4.57
C GLY A 175 -16.96 3.66 4.12
N LEU A 176 -16.63 3.68 2.81
CA LEU A 176 -15.50 2.96 2.20
C LEU A 176 -15.49 1.44 2.47
N ARG A 177 -16.61 0.89 2.94
CA ARG A 177 -16.82 -0.51 3.31
C ARG A 177 -18.10 -1.02 2.69
N GLY A 178 -18.09 -2.26 2.24
CA GLY A 178 -19.24 -2.98 1.77
C GLY A 178 -20.13 -3.41 2.94
N THR A 179 -21.42 -3.57 2.67
CA THR A 179 -22.34 -4.14 3.65
C THR A 179 -22.30 -5.68 3.54
N PRO A 180 -21.94 -6.40 4.62
CA PRO A 180 -21.92 -7.87 4.61
C PRO A 180 -23.24 -8.46 4.16
N ASN A 181 -23.18 -9.39 3.21
CA ASN A 181 -24.34 -10.13 2.67
C ASN A 181 -25.39 -9.23 1.99
N ALA A 182 -25.06 -7.99 1.65
CA ALA A 182 -25.98 -7.13 0.90
C ALA A 182 -26.29 -7.68 -0.50
N SER A 183 -27.47 -7.35 -1.00
CA SER A 183 -27.98 -7.82 -2.28
C SER A 183 -27.47 -7.04 -3.50
N ALA A 184 -26.70 -5.97 -3.28
CA ALA A 184 -26.10 -5.12 -4.32
C ALA A 184 -24.85 -4.40 -3.79
N GLY A 185 -24.10 -3.75 -4.68
CA GLY A 185 -22.97 -2.89 -4.33
C GLY A 185 -21.71 -3.64 -3.91
N GLY A 186 -21.59 -4.92 -4.30
CA GLY A 186 -20.41 -5.73 -3.99
C GLY A 186 -19.22 -5.50 -4.92
N GLY A 187 -19.43 -4.92 -6.11
CA GLY A 187 -18.46 -4.93 -7.20
C GLY A 187 -17.44 -3.78 -7.24
N PHE A 188 -17.33 -2.98 -6.17
CA PHE A 188 -16.30 -1.95 -6.05
C PHE A 188 -14.93 -2.52 -5.69
N ASP A 189 -13.86 -1.80 -6.02
CA ASP A 189 -12.48 -2.21 -5.72
C ASP A 189 -12.18 -2.25 -4.20
N SER A 190 -11.00 -2.74 -3.81
CA SER A 190 -10.61 -2.66 -2.40
C SER A 190 -10.34 -1.21 -1.99
N THR A 191 -10.73 -0.87 -0.78
CA THR A 191 -10.33 0.37 -0.10
C THR A 191 -9.28 0.03 0.96
N ALA A 192 -8.73 1.03 1.65
CA ALA A 192 -7.90 0.79 2.82
C ALA A 192 -8.63 0.02 3.94
N LEU A 193 -9.96 0.12 4.00
CA LEU A 193 -10.81 -0.44 5.07
C LEU A 193 -11.48 -1.77 4.68
N ASP A 194 -11.56 -2.07 3.39
CA ASP A 194 -12.27 -3.22 2.83
C ASP A 194 -11.47 -3.87 1.70
N LEU A 195 -11.08 -5.12 1.91
CA LEU A 195 -10.30 -5.94 1.00
C LEU A 195 -11.21 -6.76 0.08
N LEU A 196 -11.12 -6.53 -1.23
CA LEU A 196 -11.74 -7.39 -2.25
C LEU A 196 -10.83 -8.59 -2.55
N ILE A 197 -11.29 -9.80 -2.22
CA ILE A 197 -10.51 -11.04 -2.32
C ILE A 197 -10.75 -11.76 -3.63
N ALA A 198 -12.02 -11.95 -4.00
CA ALA A 198 -12.38 -12.71 -5.19
C ALA A 198 -13.74 -12.31 -5.75
N ARG A 199 -13.88 -12.45 -7.07
CA ARG A 199 -15.18 -12.48 -7.74
C ARG A 199 -15.65 -13.92 -7.83
N VAL A 200 -16.92 -14.15 -7.50
CA VAL A 200 -17.56 -15.46 -7.41
C VAL A 200 -18.78 -15.45 -8.32
N VAL A 201 -18.77 -16.29 -9.36
CA VAL A 201 -19.89 -16.42 -10.30
C VAL A 201 -20.54 -17.77 -10.07
N THR A 202 -21.80 -17.75 -9.67
CA THR A 202 -22.57 -18.97 -9.41
C THR A 202 -23.29 -19.43 -10.67
N GLY A 203 -23.29 -20.75 -10.89
CA GLY A 203 -24.01 -21.39 -11.98
C GLY A 203 -25.42 -21.81 -11.59
N GLY A 204 -25.89 -22.90 -12.21
CA GLY A 204 -27.16 -23.53 -11.86
C GLY A 204 -27.17 -24.21 -10.49
N ALA A 205 -28.35 -24.63 -10.03
CA ALA A 205 -28.49 -25.31 -8.75
C ALA A 205 -27.63 -26.58 -8.67
N GLY A 206 -26.92 -26.77 -7.56
CA GLY A 206 -26.05 -27.94 -7.36
C GLY A 206 -24.71 -27.86 -8.09
N THR A 207 -24.36 -26.71 -8.68
CA THR A 207 -23.02 -26.49 -9.27
C THR A 207 -22.09 -25.78 -8.28
N ALA A 208 -20.77 -26.00 -8.43
CA ALA A 208 -19.78 -25.24 -7.69
C ALA A 208 -19.57 -23.86 -8.37
N PRO A 209 -19.43 -22.76 -7.60
CA PRO A 209 -19.15 -21.45 -8.16
C PRO A 209 -17.80 -21.40 -8.91
N THR A 210 -17.75 -20.57 -9.95
CA THR A 210 -16.49 -20.18 -10.58
C THR A 210 -15.86 -19.04 -9.79
N ILE A 211 -14.60 -19.21 -9.38
CA ILE A 211 -13.87 -18.23 -8.57
C ILE A 211 -12.79 -17.55 -9.41
N THR A 212 -12.75 -16.22 -9.34
CA THR A 212 -11.65 -15.39 -9.83
C THR A 212 -11.00 -14.67 -8.65
N THR A 213 -9.91 -15.22 -8.13
CA THR A 213 -9.12 -14.60 -7.05
C THR A 213 -8.37 -13.38 -7.53
N LEU A 214 -8.34 -12.32 -6.73
CA LEU A 214 -7.70 -11.05 -7.03
C LEU A 214 -6.45 -10.86 -6.18
N ALA A 215 -5.40 -10.34 -6.79
CA ALA A 215 -4.17 -10.02 -6.09
C ALA A 215 -4.32 -8.69 -5.32
N ASN A 216 -3.81 -8.65 -4.09
CA ASN A 216 -3.84 -7.47 -3.24
C ASN A 216 -2.47 -7.20 -2.66
N SER A 217 -1.89 -6.09 -3.09
CA SER A 217 -0.59 -5.59 -2.66
C SER A 217 -0.64 -4.07 -2.64
N TRP A 218 0.12 -3.47 -1.73
CA TRP A 218 0.34 -2.02 -1.69
C TRP A 218 0.88 -1.46 -3.02
N ARG A 219 1.51 -2.31 -3.84
CA ARG A 219 1.86 -2.04 -5.25
C ARG A 219 1.54 -3.25 -6.12
N LEU A 220 0.74 -3.04 -7.16
CA LEU A 220 0.40 -4.07 -8.15
C LEU A 220 0.97 -3.65 -9.51
N THR A 221 1.83 -4.47 -10.09
CA THR A 221 2.38 -4.21 -11.44
C THR A 221 1.69 -5.11 -12.46
N ALA A 222 1.18 -4.49 -13.53
CA ALA A 222 0.69 -5.20 -14.70
C ALA A 222 1.77 -5.25 -15.78
N GLN A 223 1.88 -6.38 -16.47
CA GLN A 223 2.71 -6.53 -17.66
C GLN A 223 1.81 -6.74 -18.87
N PHE A 224 2.09 -6.00 -19.94
CA PHE A 224 1.50 -6.23 -21.24
C PHE A 224 2.54 -6.86 -22.16
N ILE A 225 2.09 -7.78 -23.00
CA ILE A 225 2.84 -8.28 -24.15
C ILE A 225 1.98 -7.95 -25.35
N GLY A 226 2.28 -6.83 -26.01
CA GLY A 226 1.67 -6.44 -27.28
C GLY A 226 2.65 -6.72 -28.41
N GLY A 227 2.19 -7.37 -29.48
CA GLY A 227 2.91 -7.35 -30.74
C GLY A 227 2.70 -5.99 -31.40
N PHE A 228 3.78 -5.25 -31.67
CA PHE A 228 3.71 -4.05 -32.48
C PHE A 228 3.67 -4.50 -33.95
N ASP A 229 2.56 -4.30 -34.64
CA ASP A 229 2.51 -4.53 -36.09
C ASP A 229 3.09 -3.29 -36.79
N SER A 230 4.34 -3.40 -37.25
CA SER A 230 5.03 -2.32 -37.95
C SER A 230 4.52 -2.10 -39.39
N THR A 231 3.59 -2.92 -39.90
CA THR A 231 3.10 -2.79 -41.28
C THR A 231 2.00 -1.74 -41.42
N ALA A 232 1.36 -1.35 -40.32
CA ALA A 232 0.35 -0.31 -40.31
C ALA A 232 0.99 1.02 -39.89
N ASN A 233 1.21 1.92 -40.86
CA ASN A 233 1.68 3.29 -40.65
C ASN A 233 0.58 4.18 -40.02
N SER A 234 -0.07 3.67 -38.98
CA SER A 234 -1.18 4.29 -38.28
C SER A 234 -0.75 4.56 -36.84
N ASN A 235 -0.54 5.84 -36.53
CA ASN A 235 -0.56 6.37 -35.17
C ASN A 235 -1.94 6.13 -34.56
N GLY A 236 -2.18 4.90 -34.11
CA GLY A 236 -3.43 4.47 -33.50
C GLY A 236 -3.30 4.42 -31.98
N TRP A 237 -4.32 4.93 -31.28
CA TRP A 237 -4.53 4.65 -29.87
C TRP A 237 -5.06 3.22 -29.75
N TYR A 238 -4.31 2.32 -29.11
CA TYR A 238 -4.74 0.95 -28.83
C TYR A 238 -5.28 0.87 -27.40
N PRO A 239 -6.61 0.82 -27.19
CA PRO A 239 -7.15 0.59 -25.86
C PRO A 239 -6.80 -0.83 -25.40
N HIS A 240 -6.16 -0.95 -24.25
CA HIS A 240 -5.86 -2.22 -23.62
C HIS A 240 -6.65 -2.35 -22.31
N THR A 241 -7.44 -3.42 -22.20
CA THR A 241 -8.10 -3.76 -20.94
C THR A 241 -7.10 -4.39 -19.99
N LEU A 242 -6.79 -3.67 -18.90
CA LEU A 242 -6.00 -4.20 -17.78
C LEU A 242 -6.80 -5.26 -17.03
N ASN A 243 -6.38 -6.52 -17.13
CA ASN A 243 -6.98 -7.59 -16.35
C ASN A 243 -6.17 -7.85 -15.07
N TRP A 244 -6.57 -7.19 -13.99
CA TRP A 244 -5.96 -7.33 -12.65
C TRP A 244 -6.21 -8.70 -11.99
N ALA A 245 -6.99 -9.58 -12.63
CA ALA A 245 -7.20 -10.96 -12.21
C ALA A 245 -6.04 -11.91 -12.60
N ARG A 246 -4.88 -11.43 -13.07
CA ARG A 246 -3.67 -12.27 -13.33
C ARG A 246 -2.48 -11.94 -12.42
N THR A 247 -1.64 -12.96 -12.22
CA THR A 247 -0.52 -13.03 -11.28
C THR A 247 0.44 -11.85 -11.45
N PRO A 248 0.70 -11.03 -10.42
CA PRO A 248 1.73 -9.99 -10.51
C PRO A 248 3.09 -10.68 -10.70
N LYS A 249 3.78 -10.38 -11.80
CA LYS A 249 5.16 -10.85 -12.01
C LYS A 249 6.14 -9.91 -11.32
N THR A 250 7.08 -10.48 -10.59
CA THR A 250 8.31 -9.81 -10.16
C THR A 250 9.12 -9.45 -11.40
N ARG A 251 9.17 -8.15 -11.72
CA ARG A 251 10.05 -7.49 -12.71
C ARG A 251 10.59 -8.38 -13.84
N GLY A 252 10.04 -8.20 -15.04
CA GLY A 252 10.68 -8.69 -16.26
C GLY A 252 9.93 -8.21 -17.49
N LEU A 253 10.31 -7.06 -18.02
CA LEU A 253 9.88 -6.59 -19.34
C LEU A 253 11.12 -6.57 -20.24
N SER A 254 11.13 -7.49 -21.20
CA SER A 254 11.96 -7.47 -22.41
C SER A 254 10.97 -7.44 -23.56
N SER A 255 11.05 -6.43 -24.41
CA SER A 255 10.45 -6.43 -25.74
C SER A 255 11.57 -6.65 -26.74
N VAL A 256 11.55 -7.77 -27.45
CA VAL A 256 12.39 -7.97 -28.64
C VAL A 256 11.49 -7.69 -29.83
N GLY A 257 11.63 -6.50 -30.41
CA GLY A 257 11.04 -6.18 -31.71
C GLY A 257 12.12 -6.31 -32.76
N ASP A 258 12.00 -7.31 -33.64
CA ASP A 258 12.88 -7.39 -34.80
C ASP A 258 12.39 -6.41 -35.87
N MET A 259 12.96 -5.21 -35.91
CA MET A 259 12.68 -4.16 -36.91
C MET A 259 13.58 -4.30 -38.17
N SER A 260 14.01 -5.51 -38.50
CA SER A 260 14.92 -5.80 -39.62
C SER A 260 14.41 -5.34 -41.00
N SER A 261 13.12 -5.03 -41.16
CA SER A 261 12.57 -4.51 -42.42
C SER A 261 12.82 -3.01 -42.66
N LEU A 262 13.28 -2.24 -41.66
CA LEU A 262 13.51 -0.80 -41.76
C LEU A 262 14.97 -0.36 -41.48
N GLY A 263 15.89 -1.30 -41.25
CA GLY A 263 17.31 -0.98 -41.03
C GLY A 263 17.61 -0.30 -39.69
N PHE A 264 16.66 -0.30 -38.75
CA PHE A 264 16.84 0.25 -37.40
C PHE A 264 16.99 -0.90 -36.39
N THR A 265 17.99 -0.82 -35.51
CA THR A 265 18.13 -1.63 -34.31
C THR A 265 17.83 -0.75 -33.11
N THR A 266 16.54 -0.60 -32.77
CA THR A 266 16.13 0.20 -31.61
C THR A 266 15.36 -0.67 -30.63
N ASP A 267 16.03 -1.00 -29.52
CA ASP A 267 15.37 -1.50 -28.30
C ASP A 267 14.63 -0.35 -27.63
N MET A 268 13.29 -0.37 -27.69
CA MET A 268 12.47 0.51 -26.86
C MET A 268 12.18 -0.17 -25.53
N LEU A 269 12.83 0.27 -24.45
CA LEU A 269 12.53 -0.20 -23.10
C LEU A 269 11.34 0.59 -22.54
N GLN A 270 10.13 0.01 -22.58
CA GLN A 270 8.95 0.61 -21.97
C GLN A 270 8.73 0.02 -20.57
N THR A 271 8.96 0.82 -19.52
CA THR A 271 8.68 0.40 -18.15
C THR A 271 7.33 0.95 -17.72
N ILE A 272 6.35 0.07 -17.49
CA ILE A 272 5.05 0.43 -16.95
C ILE A 272 4.99 0.01 -15.49
N GLY A 273 5.19 0.98 -14.60
CA GLY A 273 4.93 0.80 -13.18
C GLY A 273 3.49 1.20 -12.90
N THR A 274 2.67 0.27 -12.43
CA THR A 274 1.30 0.59 -12.01
C THR A 274 1.18 0.57 -10.49
N THR A 275 0.40 1.49 -9.93
CA THR A 275 -0.36 1.24 -8.70
C THR A 275 -1.82 1.03 -9.15
N ARG A 276 -2.69 0.44 -8.31
CA ARG A 276 -4.08 0.11 -8.71
C ARG A 276 -4.85 1.30 -9.34
N TYR A 277 -4.44 2.54 -9.05
CA TYR A 277 -5.09 3.78 -9.50
C TYR A 277 -4.17 4.70 -10.31
N LEU A 278 -2.95 4.27 -10.67
CA LEU A 278 -2.01 5.11 -11.40
C LEU A 278 -1.19 4.26 -12.36
N VAL A 279 -1.31 4.55 -13.65
CA VAL A 279 -0.47 3.96 -14.70
C VAL A 279 0.64 4.96 -15.02
N SER A 280 1.88 4.66 -14.62
CA SER A 280 3.04 5.42 -15.08
C SER A 280 3.66 4.70 -16.27
N VAL A 281 3.59 5.32 -17.44
CA VAL A 281 4.25 4.85 -18.67
C VAL A 281 5.53 5.64 -18.86
N TYR A 282 6.68 4.97 -18.84
CA TYR A 282 7.96 5.55 -19.24
C TYR A 282 8.38 4.94 -20.57
N SER A 283 8.53 5.79 -21.59
CA SER A 283 9.12 5.43 -22.90
C SER A 283 10.44 6.16 -23.08
N ALA A 284 11.53 5.43 -23.32
CA ALA A 284 12.79 5.97 -23.81
C ALA A 284 12.97 5.52 -25.27
N GLY A 285 13.10 6.48 -26.18
CA GLY A 285 13.57 6.23 -27.54
C GLY A 285 15.03 6.69 -27.64
N TYR A 286 15.85 5.96 -28.39
CA TYR A 286 17.14 6.46 -28.84
C TYR A 286 17.10 6.57 -30.35
N ASP A 287 17.39 7.75 -30.89
CA ASP A 287 17.74 7.87 -32.31
C ASP A 287 19.25 7.61 -32.48
N SER A 288 19.64 7.18 -33.68
CA SER A 288 21.05 6.99 -34.05
C SER A 288 21.84 8.31 -34.19
N SER A 289 21.23 9.45 -33.85
CA SER A 289 21.76 10.79 -34.08
C SER A 289 22.17 11.49 -32.78
N GLY A 290 22.03 10.84 -31.62
CA GLY A 290 22.48 11.38 -30.33
C GLY A 290 21.61 12.53 -29.81
N TYR A 291 20.37 12.69 -30.28
CA TYR A 291 19.46 13.70 -29.75
C TYR A 291 18.58 13.11 -28.64
N ASN A 292 18.72 13.66 -27.43
CA ASN A 292 17.82 13.37 -26.31
C ASN A 292 16.38 13.73 -26.71
N CYS A 293 15.52 12.73 -26.89
CA CYS A 293 14.10 12.97 -27.04
C CYS A 293 13.47 13.27 -25.67
N TYR A 294 12.68 14.33 -25.65
CA TYR A 294 12.13 14.98 -24.46
C TYR A 294 11.33 14.02 -23.58
N PHE A 295 11.60 14.05 -22.28
CA PHE A 295 10.69 13.56 -21.26
C PHE A 295 9.39 14.37 -21.33
N LYS A 296 8.36 13.81 -21.96
CA LYS A 296 6.99 14.21 -21.62
C LYS A 296 6.53 13.28 -20.50
N PRO A 297 6.27 13.76 -19.28
CA PRO A 297 5.43 12.99 -18.37
C PRO A 297 4.10 12.78 -19.10
N ALA A 298 3.83 11.55 -19.52
CA ALA A 298 2.48 11.18 -19.91
C ALA A 298 1.64 11.40 -18.65
N TYR A 299 0.61 12.22 -18.80
CA TYR A 299 -0.33 12.62 -17.77
C TYR A 299 -0.68 11.46 -16.82
N VAL A 300 -0.84 11.81 -15.54
CA VAL A 300 -1.58 10.98 -14.58
C VAL A 300 -2.94 10.70 -15.22
N ALA A 301 -3.09 9.52 -15.80
CA ALA A 301 -4.42 8.99 -16.03
C ALA A 301 -4.92 8.61 -14.63
N GLU A 302 -5.62 9.54 -13.97
CA GLU A 302 -6.74 9.10 -13.14
C GLU A 302 -7.52 8.12 -14.02
N LEU A 303 -7.79 6.93 -13.51
CA LEU A 303 -8.78 6.06 -14.16
C LEU A 303 -10.06 6.89 -14.25
N ALA A 304 -10.32 7.44 -15.42
CA ALA A 304 -11.45 8.30 -15.65
C ALA A 304 -12.72 7.46 -15.59
N ALA A 305 -13.49 7.72 -14.53
CA ALA A 305 -14.95 7.65 -14.37
C ALA A 305 -15.73 6.38 -14.68
#